data_AF-A0A9E2MMJ8-F1
#
_entry.id   AF-A0A9E2MMJ8-F1
#
_cell.length_a   1.000
_cell.length_b   1.000
_cell.length_c   1.000
_cell.angle_alpha   90.00
_cell.angle_beta   90.00
_cell.angle_gamma   90.00
#
_symmetry.space_group_name_H-M   'P 1'
#
loop_
_entity.id
_entity.type
_entity.pdbx_description
1 polymer ?
#
loop_
_entity_poly.entity_id
_entity_poly.type
_entity_poly.pdbx_seq_one_letter_code
_entity_poly.pdbx_strand_id
1 'polypeptide(L)' 'MFLIVISQIQKAILDSFGQIPDSEYFYLTGGTALAYFYLKHRKSNDLDFFTAEAI' A
#
# COMPACT_ATOMS: atom_id res chain seq x y z
N MET A 1 -12.15 -8.05 17.22
CA MET A 1 -10.68 -7.99 17.10
C MET A 1 -10.36 -7.51 15.70
N PHE A 2 -9.92 -6.26 15.52
CA PHE A 2 -9.57 -5.76 14.19
C PHE A 2 -8.29 -6.47 13.73
N LEU A 3 -8.35 -7.16 12.59
CA LEU A 3 -7.18 -7.78 12.00
C LEU A 3 -6.20 -6.69 11.62
N ILE A 4 -4.97 -6.76 12.13
CA ILE A 4 -3.86 -5.96 11.61
C ILE A 4 -3.54 -6.51 10.22
N VAL A 5 -3.93 -5.77 9.17
CA VAL A 5 -3.83 -6.21 7.77
C VAL A 5 -2.43 -6.01 7.20
N ILE A 6 -1.76 -4.89 7.53
CA ILE A 6 -0.37 -4.60 7.13
C ILE A 6 0.55 -4.56 8.36
N SER A 7 1.81 -4.94 8.15
CA SER A 7 2.87 -4.94 9.16
C SER A 7 3.48 -3.56 9.39
N GLN A 8 4.23 -3.40 10.48
CA GLN A 8 4.96 -2.17 10.78
C GLN A 8 6.00 -1.82 9.70
N ILE A 9 6.67 -2.82 9.13
CA ILE A 9 7.66 -2.58 8.07
C ILE A 9 6.98 -2.10 6.78
N GLN A 10 5.83 -2.67 6.40
CA GLN A 10 5.06 -2.17 5.26
C GLN A 10 4.60 -0.72 5.48
N LYS A 11 4.20 -0.37 6.70
CA LYS A 11 3.86 1.02 7.03
C LYS A 11 5.07 1.95 6.89
N ALA A 12 6.24 1.55 7.41
CA ALA A 12 7.46 2.33 7.28
C ALA A 12 7.89 2.51 5.81
N ILE A 13 7.70 1.49 4.97
CA ILE A 13 7.95 1.57 3.52
C ILE A 13 7.00 2.58 2.88
N LEU A 14 5.69 2.51 3.16
CA LEU A 14 4.71 3.46 2.63
C LEU A 14 4.98 4.90 3.07
N ASP A 15 5.30 5.10 4.35
CA ASP A 15 5.65 6.41 4.91
C ASP A 15 6.90 6.98 4.22
N SER A 16 7.92 6.14 3.96
CA SER A 16 9.15 6.54 3.28
C SER A 16 8.93 6.78 1.79
N PHE A 17 8.12 5.94 1.13
CA PHE A 17 7.78 6.06 -0.29
C PHE A 17 7.11 7.40 -0.59
N GLY A 18 6.17 7.83 0.25
CA GLY A 18 5.50 9.12 0.10
C GLY A 18 6.38 10.36 0.32
N GLN A 19 7.67 10.19 0.63
CA GLN A 19 8.64 11.28 0.71
C GLN A 19 9.58 11.35 -0.51
N ILE A 20 9.50 10.38 -1.42
CA ILE A 20 10.32 10.35 -2.64
C ILE A 20 9.70 11.32 -3.66
N PRO A 21 10.51 12.08 -4.43
CA PRO A 21 10.01 12.86 -5.56
C PRO A 21 9.16 11.99 -6.49
N ASP A 22 8.10 12.56 -7.05
CA ASP A 22 7.21 11.89 -8.01
C ASP A 22 6.36 10.75 -7.43
N SER A 23 6.37 10.55 -6.10
CA SER A 23 5.54 9.54 -5.42
C SER A 23 4.04 9.80 -5.56
N GLU A 24 3.63 11.04 -5.84
CA GLU A 24 2.26 11.46 -6.10
C GLU A 24 1.63 10.82 -7.34
N TYR A 25 2.46 10.31 -8.27
CA TYR A 25 1.98 9.62 -9.47
C TYR A 25 1.66 8.14 -9.23
N PHE A 26 2.05 7.60 -8.07
CA PHE A 26 1.88 6.19 -7.75
C PHE A 26 0.76 5.98 -6.72
N TYR A 27 -0.06 4.97 -6.98
CA TYR A 27 -1.17 4.58 -6.11
C TYR A 27 -0.95 3.17 -5.57
N LEU A 28 -1.09 3.00 -4.26
CA LEU A 28 -1.16 1.67 -3.66
C LEU A 28 -2.42 0.97 -4.17
N THR A 29 -2.24 -0.21 -4.77
CA THR A 29 -3.31 -0.97 -5.41
C THR A 29 -3.28 -2.44 -4.96
N GLY A 30 -4.00 -3.29 -5.70
CA GLY A 30 -3.95 -4.73 -5.55
C GLY A 30 -4.54 -5.24 -4.24
N GLY A 31 -4.06 -6.42 -3.83
CA GLY A 31 -4.62 -7.15 -2.70
C GLY A 31 -4.45 -6.43 -1.36
N THR A 32 -3.37 -5.66 -1.21
CA THR A 32 -3.08 -4.95 0.03
C THR A 32 -3.96 -3.71 0.20
N ALA A 33 -4.17 -2.92 -0.85
CA ALA A 33 -5.13 -1.82 -0.82
C ALA A 33 -6.55 -2.32 -0.50
N LEU A 34 -6.98 -3.39 -1.18
CA LEU A 34 -8.31 -4.00 -0.97
C LEU A 34 -8.49 -4.51 0.45
N ALA A 35 -7.50 -5.23 0.99
CA ALA A 35 -7.58 -5.76 2.35
C ALA A 35 -7.52 -4.66 3.41
N TYR A 36 -6.67 -3.64 3.24
CA TYR A 36 -6.42 -2.62 4.28
C TYR A 36 -7.55 -1.58 4.37
N PHE A 37 -7.97 -1.03 3.23
CA PHE A 37 -8.94 0.07 3.21
C PHE A 37 -10.39 -0.41 3.23
N TYR A 38 -10.68 -1.59 2.67
CA TYR A 38 -12.07 -2.02 2.45
C TYR A 38 -12.45 -3.24 3.28
N LEU A 39 -11.87 -4.41 2.99
CA LEU A 39 -12.45 -5.69 3.42
C LEU A 39 -11.97 -6.19 4.79
N LYS A 40 -10.74 -5.84 5.21
CA LYS A 40 -10.13 -6.27 6.50
C LYS A 40 -10.18 -7.79 6.76
N HIS A 41 -10.22 -8.59 5.69
CA HIS A 41 -10.52 -10.03 5.72
C HIS A 41 -9.28 -10.93 5.81
N ARG A 42 -8.10 -10.41 5.47
CA ARG A 42 -6.84 -11.16 5.52
C ARG A 42 -5.65 -10.23 5.69
N LYS A 43 -4.51 -10.80 6.07
CA LYS A 43 -3.20 -10.14 5.94
C LYS A 43 -2.78 -10.16 4.46
N SER A 44 -1.99 -9.17 4.06
CA SER A 44 -1.43 -9.10 2.72
C SER A 44 0.03 -8.65 2.82
N ASN A 45 0.93 -9.37 2.16
CA ASN A 45 2.37 -9.18 2.31
C ASN A 45 2.96 -8.28 1.22
N ASP A 46 2.36 -8.27 0.04
CA ASP A 46 2.87 -7.52 -1.11
C ASP A 46 2.48 -6.03 -1.04
N LEU A 47 3.20 -5.16 -1.74
CA LEU A 47 2.83 -3.77 -1.97
C LEU A 47 2.83 -3.53 -3.48
N ASP A 48 1.64 -3.50 -4.07
CA ASP A 48 1.46 -3.24 -5.50
C ASP A 48 1.27 -1.74 -5.73
N PHE A 49 2.02 -1.16 -6.66
CA PHE A 49 1.86 0.25 -7.05
C PHE A 49 1.49 0.36 -8.52
N PHE A 50 0.57 1.26 -8.83
CA PHE A 50 0.15 1.59 -10.19
C PHE A 50 0.44 3.07 -10.47
N THR A 51 0.86 3.39 -11.69
CA THR A 51 0.94 4.76 -12.21
C THR A 51 0.27 4.82 -13.58
N ALA A 52 -0.40 5.94 -13.85
CA ALA A 52 -0.93 6.26 -15.17
C ALA A 52 0.07 7.05 -16.03
N GLU A 53 1.17 7.50 -15.43
CA GLU A 53 2.23 8.21 -16.13
C GLU A 53 2.93 7.28 -17.12
N ALA A 54 3.19 7.80 -18.31
CA ALA A 54 4.06 7.11 -19.26
C ALA A 54 5.50 7.27 -18.78
N ILE A 55 6.09 6.16 -18.32
CA ILE A 55 7.50 6.07 -17.93
C ILE A 55 8.39 6.04 -19.18
#